data_AF-A0A2N2M7A1-F1
#
_entry.id   AF-A0A2N2M7A1-F1
#
_cell.length_a   1.000
_cell.length_b   1.000
_cell.length_c   1.000
_cell.angle_alpha   90.00
_cell.angle_beta   90.00
_cell.angle_gamma   90.00
#
_symmetry.space_group_name_H-M   'P 1'
#
loop_
_entity.id
_entity.type
_entity.pdbx_description
1 polymer ?
#
loop_
_entity_poly.entity_id
_entity_poly.type
_entity_poly.pdbx_seq_one_letter_code
_entity_poly.pdbx_strand_id
1 'polypeptide(L)'
;FSLEGWRERTDARRGKGVFDKVLAGMDALRKAGVPYGMSLTATCDNTEEILSDEFMDYFYKEQGVIYSWIFHYMPIGRSVSLNLMPTPQQRLWMWHQSWKLIREKSYFLADFWNHGTVCDGCLSAGSDTGGGYFYIDWNGKVSPCVFMPYSPININDAYRDGKTLNEVWQDPFFASLRNWQKSYKQKDGNWLMPCPIRDHHADLRKMIAEYEPEPSDESAREALLDPDYAEGMDRYDQEYQSLSDLVWQLHYLRPSDPDDIQIKDLPDISSLLEKK
;
A
#
# COMPACT_ATOMS: atom_id res chain seq x y z
N PHE A 1 -3.37 -15.03 7.55
CA PHE A 1 -2.15 -15.77 7.18
C PHE A 1 -1.43 -15.08 6.04
N SER A 2 -0.11 -15.22 5.91
CA SER A 2 0.64 -14.55 4.85
C SER A 2 1.12 -15.52 3.79
N LEU A 3 0.96 -15.14 2.52
CA LEU A 3 1.26 -15.94 1.33
C LEU A 3 1.88 -15.08 0.22
N GLU A 4 2.63 -15.71 -0.68
CA GLU A 4 3.34 -15.07 -1.80
C GLU A 4 2.94 -15.67 -3.15
N GLY A 5 1.89 -16.49 -3.14
CA GLY A 5 1.53 -17.39 -4.21
C GLY A 5 1.36 -18.81 -3.70
N TRP A 6 1.34 -19.75 -4.63
CA TRP A 6 1.33 -21.17 -4.35
C TRP A 6 2.60 -21.60 -3.59
N ARG A 7 2.67 -22.88 -3.26
CA ARG A 7 3.73 -23.47 -2.44
C ARG A 7 5.12 -23.03 -2.84
N GLU A 8 5.46 -23.07 -4.13
CA GLU A 8 6.80 -22.74 -4.62
C GLU A 8 7.21 -21.33 -4.21
N ARG A 9 6.38 -20.33 -4.48
CA ARG A 9 6.67 -18.92 -4.18
C ARG A 9 6.64 -18.61 -2.69
N THR A 10 5.63 -19.14 -1.99
CA THR A 10 5.51 -18.98 -0.53
C THR A 10 6.72 -19.58 0.16
N ASP A 11 7.12 -20.80 -0.19
CA ASP A 11 8.26 -21.46 0.43
C ASP A 11 9.60 -20.81 0.03
N ALA A 12 9.74 -20.32 -1.20
CA ALA A 12 10.94 -19.61 -1.65
C ALA A 12 11.20 -18.33 -0.84
N ARG A 13 10.15 -17.56 -0.52
CA ARG A 13 10.28 -16.28 0.19
C ARG A 13 10.18 -16.41 1.72
N ARG A 14 9.37 -17.33 2.24
CA ARG A 14 9.14 -17.48 3.68
C ARG A 14 9.86 -18.67 4.33
N GLY A 15 10.40 -19.57 3.52
CA GLY A 15 11.09 -20.77 3.98
C GLY A 15 10.30 -22.05 3.69
N LYS A 16 11.03 -23.15 3.46
CA LYS A 16 10.49 -24.46 3.11
C LYS A 16 9.43 -24.95 4.10
N GLY A 17 8.28 -25.38 3.59
CA GLY A 17 7.17 -25.93 4.37
C GLY A 17 6.29 -24.87 5.05
N VAL A 18 6.47 -23.58 4.75
CA VAL A 18 5.59 -22.53 5.28
C VAL A 18 4.19 -22.62 4.67
N PHE A 19 4.07 -22.95 3.39
CA PHE A 19 2.78 -23.11 2.75
C PHE A 19 1.90 -24.15 3.46
N ASP A 20 2.46 -25.31 3.83
CA ASP A 20 1.72 -26.34 4.59
C ASP A 20 1.29 -25.85 5.97
N LYS A 21 2.18 -25.13 6.67
CA LYS A 21 1.88 -24.57 7.99
C LYS A 21 0.73 -23.56 7.90
N VAL A 22 0.71 -22.76 6.84
CA VAL A 22 -0.39 -21.82 6.57
C VAL A 22 -1.70 -22.57 6.36
N LEU A 23 -1.74 -23.58 5.48
CA LEU A 23 -2.95 -24.37 5.23
C LEU A 23 -3.44 -25.11 6.48
N ALA A 24 -2.52 -25.69 7.27
CA ALA A 24 -2.85 -26.33 8.53
C ALA A 24 -3.43 -25.33 9.55
N GLY A 25 -2.88 -24.11 9.60
CA GLY A 25 -3.40 -23.03 10.44
C GLY A 25 -4.80 -22.59 10.02
N MET A 26 -5.03 -22.41 8.71
CA MET A 26 -6.36 -22.09 8.17
C MET A 26 -7.37 -23.18 8.53
N ASP A 27 -7.01 -24.46 8.33
CA ASP A 27 -7.86 -25.60 8.67
C ASP A 27 -8.24 -25.64 10.16
N ALA A 28 -7.28 -25.39 11.06
CA ALA A 28 -7.54 -25.31 12.49
C ALA A 28 -8.53 -24.18 12.82
N LEU A 29 -8.37 -22.99 12.23
CA LEU A 29 -9.30 -21.88 12.46
C LEU A 29 -10.70 -22.14 11.88
N ARG A 30 -10.81 -22.77 10.71
CA ARG A 30 -12.13 -23.19 10.16
C ARG A 30 -12.84 -24.14 11.10
N LYS A 31 -12.14 -25.19 11.55
CA LYS A 31 -12.71 -26.19 12.49
C LYS A 31 -13.15 -25.57 13.80
N ALA A 32 -12.46 -24.51 14.25
CA ALA A 32 -12.81 -23.76 15.45
C ALA A 32 -13.88 -22.68 15.23
N GLY A 33 -14.31 -22.41 13.99
CA GLY A 33 -15.26 -21.34 13.68
C GLY A 33 -14.71 -19.93 13.85
N VAL A 34 -13.39 -19.75 13.82
CA VAL A 34 -12.72 -18.44 13.98
C VAL A 34 -12.52 -17.81 12.60
N PRO A 35 -13.02 -16.58 12.35
CA PRO A 35 -12.80 -15.90 11.09
C PRO A 35 -11.33 -15.50 10.90
N TYR A 36 -10.84 -15.57 9.66
CA TYR A 36 -9.48 -15.14 9.32
C TYR A 36 -9.39 -14.66 7.88
N GLY A 37 -8.36 -13.85 7.64
CA GLY A 37 -8.01 -13.39 6.31
C GLY A 37 -6.67 -13.93 5.82
N MET A 38 -6.31 -13.51 4.62
CA MET A 38 -4.94 -13.64 4.10
C MET A 38 -4.29 -12.28 3.84
N SER A 39 -2.97 -12.28 3.81
CA SER A 39 -2.16 -11.13 3.44
C SER A 39 -1.20 -11.59 2.36
N LEU A 40 -1.17 -10.83 1.26
CA LEU A 40 -0.39 -11.12 0.08
C LEU A 40 0.64 -10.02 -0.09
N THR A 41 1.89 -10.40 -0.35
CA THR A 41 2.86 -9.43 -0.87
C THR A 41 2.98 -9.60 -2.37
N ALA A 42 2.65 -8.54 -3.11
CA ALA A 42 2.83 -8.47 -4.54
C ALA A 42 4.26 -8.05 -4.89
N THR A 43 4.92 -8.81 -5.74
CA THR A 43 6.20 -8.48 -6.39
C THR A 43 6.01 -8.54 -7.91
N CYS A 44 6.96 -8.00 -8.67
CA CYS A 44 6.95 -8.16 -10.13
C CYS A 44 6.90 -9.63 -10.60
N ASP A 45 7.26 -10.58 -9.74
CA ASP A 45 7.30 -11.98 -10.11
C ASP A 45 5.93 -12.65 -9.97
N ASN A 46 5.06 -12.21 -9.04
CA ASN A 46 3.93 -13.02 -8.57
C ASN A 46 2.55 -12.36 -8.74
N THR A 47 2.46 -11.12 -9.23
CA THR A 47 1.21 -10.36 -9.28
C THR A 47 0.08 -11.11 -9.97
N GLU A 48 0.36 -11.71 -11.11
CA GLU A 48 -0.58 -12.43 -11.95
C GLU A 48 -1.09 -13.70 -11.27
N GLU A 49 -0.23 -14.36 -10.50
CA GLU A 49 -0.57 -15.57 -9.77
C GLU A 49 -1.48 -15.28 -8.59
N ILE A 50 -1.09 -14.33 -7.73
CA ILE A 50 -1.80 -14.04 -6.47
C ILE A 50 -3.17 -13.37 -6.70
N LEU A 51 -3.40 -12.80 -7.88
CA LEU A 51 -4.67 -12.20 -8.28
C LEU A 51 -5.41 -13.03 -9.35
N SER A 52 -4.91 -14.21 -9.69
CA SER A 52 -5.60 -15.12 -10.61
C SER A 52 -6.92 -15.61 -10.03
N ASP A 53 -7.87 -15.92 -10.91
CA ASP A 53 -9.16 -16.48 -10.51
C ASP A 53 -9.01 -17.79 -9.75
N GLU A 54 -8.07 -18.65 -10.17
CA GLU A 54 -7.78 -19.93 -9.54
C GLU A 54 -7.27 -19.76 -8.11
N PHE A 55 -6.25 -18.90 -7.92
CA PHE A 55 -5.68 -18.65 -6.60
C PHE A 55 -6.71 -18.04 -5.65
N MET A 56 -7.41 -17.00 -6.10
CA MET A 56 -8.39 -16.31 -5.27
C MET A 56 -9.58 -17.20 -4.93
N ASP A 57 -10.08 -17.99 -5.89
CA ASP A 57 -11.18 -18.91 -5.65
C ASP A 57 -10.78 -20.02 -4.67
N TYR A 58 -9.58 -20.57 -4.80
CA TYR A 58 -9.09 -21.56 -3.84
C TYR A 58 -9.10 -20.99 -2.42
N PHE A 59 -8.56 -19.80 -2.20
CA PHE A 59 -8.48 -19.25 -0.84
C PHE A 59 -9.84 -18.80 -0.28
N TYR A 60 -10.67 -18.10 -1.05
CA TYR A 60 -11.96 -17.62 -0.58
C TYR A 60 -13.00 -18.74 -0.48
N LYS A 61 -13.12 -19.59 -1.50
CA LYS A 61 -14.19 -20.59 -1.58
C LYS A 61 -13.82 -21.89 -0.87
N GLU A 62 -12.59 -22.39 -1.07
CA GLU A 62 -12.20 -23.69 -0.50
C GLU A 62 -11.53 -23.53 0.85
N GLN A 63 -10.63 -22.56 0.99
CA GLN A 63 -9.94 -22.32 2.25
C GLN A 63 -10.70 -21.38 3.18
N GLY A 64 -11.88 -20.86 2.84
CA GLY A 64 -12.71 -20.08 3.76
C GLY A 64 -12.12 -18.75 4.24
N VAL A 65 -11.20 -18.15 3.47
CA VAL A 65 -10.71 -16.79 3.72
C VAL A 65 -11.87 -15.80 3.57
N ILE A 66 -12.04 -14.92 4.56
CA ILE A 66 -13.14 -13.93 4.54
C ILE A 66 -12.72 -12.53 4.09
N TYR A 67 -11.42 -12.20 4.18
CA TYR A 67 -10.88 -10.95 3.65
C TYR A 67 -9.39 -11.11 3.27
N SER A 68 -8.90 -10.26 2.38
CA SER A 68 -7.50 -10.25 1.99
C SER A 68 -6.92 -8.84 1.93
N TRP A 69 -5.65 -8.72 2.33
CA TRP A 69 -4.86 -7.50 2.16
C TRP A 69 -3.73 -7.75 1.17
N ILE A 70 -3.62 -6.90 0.16
CA ILE A 70 -2.48 -6.87 -0.76
C ILE A 70 -1.58 -5.72 -0.39
N PHE A 71 -0.32 -6.03 -0.13
CA PHE A 71 0.76 -5.07 0.00
C PHE A 71 1.70 -5.23 -1.18
N HIS A 72 1.98 -4.16 -1.90
CA HIS A 72 3.05 -4.19 -2.89
C HIS A 72 4.38 -4.22 -2.17
N TYR A 73 5.35 -4.94 -2.71
CA TYR A 73 6.71 -4.93 -2.19
C TYR A 73 7.24 -3.50 -2.21
N MET A 74 7.45 -2.92 -1.02
CA MET A 74 8.08 -1.62 -0.84
C MET A 74 9.57 -1.84 -0.58
N PRO A 75 10.47 -1.14 -1.31
CA PRO A 75 11.92 -1.29 -1.20
C PRO A 75 12.44 -0.61 0.08
N ILE A 76 12.05 -1.13 1.25
CA ILE A 76 12.48 -0.65 2.56
C ILE A 76 12.96 -1.82 3.42
N GLY A 77 13.70 -1.51 4.48
CA GLY A 77 14.25 -2.51 5.39
C GLY A 77 15.45 -3.24 4.77
N ARG A 78 15.65 -4.51 5.11
CA ARG A 78 16.89 -5.22 4.77
C ARG A 78 16.97 -5.51 3.27
N SER A 79 18.15 -5.28 2.69
CA SER A 79 18.47 -5.63 1.30
C SER A 79 17.49 -5.00 0.31
N VAL A 80 17.37 -3.67 0.39
CA VAL A 80 16.53 -2.85 -0.49
C VAL A 80 16.78 -3.20 -1.96
N SER A 81 15.70 -3.39 -2.73
CA SER A 81 15.79 -3.69 -4.15
C SER A 81 14.57 -3.16 -4.89
N LEU A 82 14.77 -2.23 -5.81
CA LEU A 82 13.69 -1.70 -6.65
C LEU A 82 13.16 -2.75 -7.65
N ASN A 83 13.97 -3.77 -7.96
CA ASN A 83 13.64 -4.76 -8.98
C ASN A 83 12.51 -5.72 -8.61
N LEU A 84 12.19 -5.83 -7.30
CA LEU A 84 11.10 -6.68 -6.81
C LEU A 84 9.75 -5.95 -6.76
N MET A 85 9.72 -4.64 -6.99
CA MET A 85 8.47 -3.88 -7.01
C MET A 85 7.63 -4.32 -8.21
N PRO A 86 6.30 -4.48 -8.07
CA PRO A 86 5.42 -4.60 -9.23
C PRO A 86 5.70 -3.46 -10.22
N THR A 87 5.93 -3.79 -11.48
CA THR A 87 6.12 -2.76 -12.53
C THR A 87 4.91 -1.82 -12.59
N PRO A 88 5.04 -0.59 -13.12
CA PRO A 88 3.90 0.32 -13.28
C PRO A 88 2.70 -0.33 -14.02
N GLN A 89 2.96 -1.10 -15.07
CA GLN A 89 1.93 -1.85 -15.81
C GLN A 89 1.30 -2.95 -14.96
N GLN A 90 2.11 -3.72 -14.22
CA GLN A 90 1.58 -4.71 -13.27
C GLN A 90 0.72 -4.04 -12.20
N ARG A 91 1.14 -2.91 -11.64
CA ARG A 91 0.34 -2.17 -10.65
C ARG A 91 -1.00 -1.73 -11.23
N LEU A 92 -1.03 -1.21 -12.46
CA LEU A 92 -2.29 -0.84 -13.12
C LEU A 92 -3.16 -2.07 -13.39
N TRP A 93 -2.57 -3.17 -13.85
CA TRP A 93 -3.25 -4.45 -14.03
C TRP A 93 -3.84 -4.96 -12.70
N MET A 94 -3.09 -4.87 -11.60
CA MET A 94 -3.55 -5.25 -10.26
C MET A 94 -4.74 -4.39 -9.80
N TRP A 95 -4.72 -3.08 -10.04
CA TRP A 95 -5.85 -2.20 -9.76
C TRP A 95 -7.11 -2.71 -10.47
N HIS A 96 -7.02 -2.96 -11.78
CA HIS A 96 -8.15 -3.43 -12.58
C HIS A 96 -8.62 -4.82 -12.13
N GLN A 97 -7.69 -5.77 -11.95
CA GLN A 97 -8.01 -7.14 -11.57
C GLN A 97 -8.58 -7.22 -10.15
N SER A 98 -8.06 -6.45 -9.19
CA SER A 98 -8.61 -6.42 -7.83
C SER A 98 -10.06 -5.90 -7.82
N TRP A 99 -10.37 -4.85 -8.60
CA TRP A 99 -11.75 -4.39 -8.73
C TRP A 99 -12.66 -5.39 -9.44
N LYS A 100 -12.15 -6.12 -10.44
CA LYS A 100 -12.88 -7.20 -11.11
C LYS A 100 -13.27 -8.28 -10.10
N LEU A 101 -12.32 -8.75 -9.29
CA LEU A 101 -12.56 -9.74 -8.24
C LEU A 101 -13.59 -9.24 -7.21
N ILE A 102 -13.51 -7.98 -6.79
CA ILE A 102 -14.47 -7.38 -5.87
C ILE A 102 -15.87 -7.35 -6.48
N ARG A 103 -16.01 -6.84 -7.71
CA ARG A 103 -17.32 -6.60 -8.34
C ARG A 103 -17.99 -7.88 -8.82
N GLU A 104 -17.24 -8.78 -9.44
CA GLU A 104 -17.79 -10.00 -10.05
C GLU A 104 -17.90 -11.15 -9.04
N LYS A 105 -16.98 -11.22 -8.06
CA LYS A 105 -16.93 -12.34 -7.10
C LYS A 105 -17.28 -11.95 -5.66
N SER A 106 -17.50 -10.67 -5.39
CA SER A 106 -17.84 -10.16 -4.04
C SER A 106 -16.77 -10.50 -2.98
N TYR A 107 -15.51 -10.64 -3.38
CA TYR A 107 -14.41 -10.87 -2.45
C TYR A 107 -14.06 -9.58 -1.72
N PHE A 108 -14.00 -9.64 -0.38
CA PHE A 108 -13.48 -8.52 0.41
C PHE A 108 -11.95 -8.49 0.27
N LEU A 109 -11.49 -7.67 -0.68
CA LEU A 109 -10.10 -7.50 -1.02
C LEU A 109 -9.71 -6.02 -0.87
N ALA A 110 -8.65 -5.75 -0.14
CA ALA A 110 -8.09 -4.41 -0.02
C ALA A 110 -6.65 -4.38 -0.53
N ASP A 111 -6.40 -3.59 -1.57
CA ASP A 111 -5.06 -3.30 -2.10
C ASP A 111 -4.57 -1.97 -1.55
N PHE A 112 -3.48 -2.04 -0.78
CA PHE A 112 -2.99 -0.94 0.03
C PHE A 112 -2.56 0.30 -0.77
N TRP A 113 -2.18 0.14 -2.04
CA TRP A 113 -1.78 1.26 -2.91
C TRP A 113 -2.75 1.54 -4.04
N ASN A 114 -3.51 0.55 -4.50
CA ASN A 114 -4.45 0.74 -5.61
C ASN A 114 -5.85 1.17 -5.17
N HIS A 115 -6.23 0.98 -3.90
CA HIS A 115 -7.58 1.31 -3.41
C HIS A 115 -7.64 2.63 -2.63
N GLY A 116 -6.78 3.61 -2.94
CA GLY A 116 -6.89 4.96 -2.37
C GLY A 116 -8.26 5.60 -2.56
N THR A 117 -8.98 5.22 -3.62
CA THR A 117 -10.32 5.73 -3.96
C THR A 117 -11.44 5.31 -3.03
N VAL A 118 -11.26 4.28 -2.20
CA VAL A 118 -12.28 3.87 -1.21
C VAL A 118 -11.99 4.37 0.20
N CYS A 119 -10.85 4.99 0.42
CA CYS A 119 -10.39 5.46 1.73
C CYS A 119 -9.95 6.93 1.73
N ASP A 120 -10.41 7.72 0.74
CA ASP A 120 -10.11 9.14 0.58
C ASP A 120 -8.60 9.46 0.49
N GLY A 121 -7.82 8.56 -0.12
CA GLY A 121 -6.40 8.74 -0.37
C GLY A 121 -5.50 8.10 0.69
N CYS A 122 -4.44 8.82 1.10
CA CYS A 122 -3.45 8.27 2.03
C CYS A 122 -3.94 8.34 3.48
N LEU A 123 -3.77 7.24 4.21
CA LEU A 123 -4.11 7.15 5.63
C LEU A 123 -2.92 7.46 6.57
N SER A 124 -1.74 7.77 6.04
CA SER A 124 -0.56 8.02 6.87
C SER A 124 -0.66 9.32 7.69
N ALA A 125 0.15 9.42 8.75
CA ALA A 125 0.19 10.58 9.64
C ALA A 125 -1.16 10.94 10.29
N GLY A 126 -2.07 9.97 10.40
CA GLY A 126 -3.42 10.17 10.90
C GLY A 126 -4.43 10.76 9.90
N SER A 127 -4.04 10.92 8.62
CA SER A 127 -4.84 11.54 7.53
C SER A 127 -5.26 12.99 7.79
N ASP A 128 -5.44 13.80 6.73
CA ASP A 128 -6.00 15.15 6.85
C ASP A 128 -7.46 15.15 7.34
N THR A 129 -8.17 14.04 7.11
CA THR A 129 -9.57 13.85 7.52
C THR A 129 -9.73 13.31 8.95
N GLY A 130 -8.63 12.94 9.62
CA GLY A 130 -8.63 12.35 10.96
C GLY A 130 -8.98 10.86 11.01
N GLY A 131 -9.25 10.20 9.87
CA GLY A 131 -9.54 8.77 9.76
C GLY A 131 -8.31 7.86 9.56
N GLY A 132 -7.11 8.40 9.64
CA GLY A 132 -5.87 7.67 9.34
C GLY A 132 -5.22 7.00 10.55
N TYR A 133 -3.95 6.65 10.39
CA TYR A 133 -3.12 6.04 11.42
C TYR A 133 -1.68 6.58 11.39
N PHE A 134 -0.93 6.29 12.46
CA PHE A 134 0.53 6.30 12.48
C PHE A 134 1.01 4.98 13.10
N TYR A 135 2.25 4.61 12.83
CA TYR A 135 2.85 3.36 13.27
C TYR A 135 3.78 3.61 14.45
N ILE A 136 3.67 2.79 15.50
CA ILE A 136 4.61 2.79 16.62
C ILE A 136 5.37 1.45 16.56
N ASP A 137 6.69 1.51 16.44
CA ASP A 137 7.52 0.30 16.42
C ASP A 137 7.80 -0.25 17.84
N TRP A 138 8.47 -1.40 17.91
CA TRP A 138 8.79 -2.06 19.19
C TRP A 138 9.76 -1.26 20.08
N ASN A 139 10.49 -0.29 19.53
CA ASN A 139 11.38 0.61 20.25
C ASN A 139 10.68 1.93 20.66
N GLY A 140 9.40 2.10 20.29
CA GLY A 140 8.60 3.27 20.56
C GLY A 140 8.76 4.40 19.53
N LYS A 141 9.50 4.21 18.44
CA LYS A 141 9.57 5.22 17.36
C LYS A 141 8.22 5.34 16.69
N VAL A 142 7.73 6.56 16.54
CA VAL A 142 6.45 6.85 15.90
C VAL A 142 6.70 7.34 14.47
N SER A 143 6.18 6.62 13.48
CA SER A 143 6.33 6.92 12.05
C SER A 143 4.98 7.18 11.39
N PRO A 144 4.91 7.97 10.30
CA PRO A 144 3.64 8.27 9.62
C PRO A 144 2.90 7.03 9.12
N CYS A 145 3.64 6.01 8.71
CA CYS A 145 3.16 4.78 8.11
C CYS A 145 4.22 3.70 8.37
N VAL A 146 3.82 2.43 8.44
CA VAL A 146 4.77 1.30 8.56
C VAL A 146 5.77 1.27 7.39
N PHE A 147 5.37 1.79 6.22
CA PHE A 147 6.23 1.89 5.06
C PHE A 147 7.06 3.18 4.99
N MET A 148 6.90 4.10 5.94
CA MET A 148 7.60 5.39 5.96
C MET A 148 8.45 5.48 7.23
N PRO A 149 9.64 4.84 7.25
CA PRO A 149 10.41 4.58 8.47
C PRO A 149 11.20 5.81 8.95
N TYR A 150 10.55 6.97 9.04
CA TYR A 150 11.11 8.22 9.54
C TYR A 150 10.27 8.69 10.73
N SER A 151 10.92 8.98 11.85
CA SER A 151 10.29 9.21 13.13
C SER A 151 10.74 10.53 13.74
N PRO A 152 9.83 11.51 13.92
CA PRO A 152 10.17 12.76 14.60
C PRO A 152 10.18 12.60 16.13
N ILE A 153 9.63 11.50 16.66
CA ILE A 153 9.37 11.35 18.09
C ILE A 153 9.33 9.88 18.54
N ASN A 154 9.83 9.63 19.74
CA ASN A 154 9.63 8.37 20.46
C ASN A 154 8.47 8.50 21.47
N ILE A 155 7.52 7.57 21.47
CA ILE A 155 6.34 7.60 22.33
C ILE A 155 6.69 7.54 23.83
N ASN A 156 7.76 6.83 24.19
CA ASN A 156 8.19 6.71 25.58
C ASN A 156 8.71 8.05 26.10
N ASP A 157 9.44 8.78 25.27
CA ASP A 157 9.96 10.11 25.59
C ASP A 157 8.81 11.11 25.65
N ALA A 158 7.89 11.05 24.69
CA ALA A 158 6.69 11.89 24.68
C ALA A 158 5.90 11.78 25.99
N TYR A 159 5.60 10.55 26.43
CA TYR A 159 4.88 10.33 27.68
C TYR A 159 5.69 10.68 28.93
N ARG A 160 7.02 10.46 28.93
CA ARG A 160 7.89 10.89 30.03
C ARG A 160 7.87 12.41 30.20
N ASP A 161 7.75 13.14 29.10
CA ASP A 161 7.67 14.60 29.08
C ASP A 161 6.24 15.14 29.34
N GLY A 162 5.28 14.24 29.62
CA GLY A 162 3.88 14.61 29.90
C GLY A 162 3.05 14.93 28.66
N LYS A 163 3.56 14.65 27.45
CA LYS A 163 2.79 14.81 26.21
C LYS A 163 1.72 13.73 26.07
N THR A 164 0.74 14.00 25.22
CA THR A 164 -0.37 13.12 24.85
C THR A 164 -0.21 12.60 23.42
N LEU A 165 -0.99 11.58 23.04
CA LEU A 165 -1.05 11.14 21.63
C LEU A 165 -1.53 12.24 20.68
N ASN A 166 -2.34 13.18 21.16
CA ASN A 166 -2.77 14.32 20.35
C ASN A 166 -1.59 15.24 20.02
N GLU A 167 -0.69 15.48 20.99
CA GLU A 167 0.52 16.26 20.76
C GLU A 167 1.52 15.52 19.87
N VAL A 168 1.61 14.19 20.00
CA VAL A 168 2.38 13.36 19.05
C VAL A 168 1.81 13.48 17.64
N TRP A 169 0.48 13.38 17.48
CA TRP A 169 -0.18 13.53 16.18
C TRP A 169 0.01 14.94 15.60
N GLN A 170 0.02 15.99 16.45
CA GLN A 170 0.24 17.38 16.06
C GLN A 170 1.68 17.71 15.67
N ASP A 171 2.63 16.77 15.80
CA ASP A 171 4.02 16.98 15.45
C ASP A 171 4.18 17.63 14.06
N PRO A 172 5.07 18.62 13.88
CA PRO A 172 5.21 19.36 12.63
C PRO A 172 5.48 18.48 11.40
N PHE A 173 6.23 17.39 11.54
CA PHE A 173 6.47 16.47 10.42
C PHE A 173 5.19 15.70 10.02
N PHE A 174 4.37 15.29 10.99
CA PHE A 174 3.07 14.69 10.67
C PHE A 174 2.09 15.71 10.11
N ALA A 175 2.11 16.95 10.61
CA ALA A 175 1.29 18.04 10.11
C ALA A 175 1.64 18.38 8.65
N SER A 176 2.92 18.36 8.26
CA SER A 176 3.33 18.62 6.87
C SER A 176 2.76 17.57 5.90
N LEU A 177 2.78 16.28 6.27
CA LEU A 177 2.17 15.21 5.49
C LEU A 177 0.66 15.37 5.34
N ARG A 178 -0.05 15.71 6.42
CA ARG A 178 -1.50 15.99 6.35
C ARG A 178 -1.81 17.23 5.50
N ASN A 179 -0.98 18.26 5.56
CA ASN A 179 -1.13 19.45 4.71
C ASN A 179 -0.89 19.13 3.23
N TRP A 180 0.08 18.26 2.94
CA TRP A 180 0.31 17.72 1.60
C TRP A 180 -0.91 16.93 1.11
N GLN A 181 -1.43 16.00 1.92
CA GLN A 181 -2.62 15.20 1.60
C GLN A 181 -3.84 16.09 1.29
N LYS A 182 -4.10 17.08 2.15
CA LYS A 182 -5.18 18.06 1.96
C LYS A 182 -5.02 18.83 0.64
N SER A 183 -3.80 19.29 0.36
CA SER A 183 -3.50 20.03 -0.88
C SER A 183 -3.64 19.14 -2.12
N TYR A 184 -3.26 17.87 -2.02
CA TYR A 184 -3.42 16.88 -3.08
C TYR A 184 -4.90 16.65 -3.40
N LYS A 185 -5.73 16.47 -2.36
CA LYS A 185 -7.19 16.35 -2.48
C LYS A 185 -7.84 17.59 -3.08
N GLN A 186 -7.46 18.80 -2.65
CA GLN A 186 -8.02 20.06 -3.16
C GLN A 186 -7.71 20.32 -4.65
N LYS A 187 -6.72 19.63 -5.21
CA LYS A 187 -6.33 19.73 -6.62
C LYS A 187 -6.82 18.55 -7.45
N ASP A 188 -7.82 17.80 -6.95
CA ASP A 188 -8.31 16.57 -7.58
C ASP A 188 -7.19 15.55 -7.86
N GLY A 189 -6.27 15.42 -6.91
CA GLY A 189 -5.10 14.54 -7.02
C GLY A 189 -5.49 13.09 -7.28
N ASN A 190 -4.67 12.42 -8.09
CA ASN A 190 -4.88 11.04 -8.54
C ASN A 190 -4.81 10.04 -7.37
N TRP A 191 -5.97 9.55 -6.90
CA TRP A 191 -6.03 8.60 -5.79
C TRP A 191 -5.64 7.16 -6.14
N LEU A 192 -5.22 6.89 -7.38
CA LEU A 192 -4.43 5.69 -7.71
C LEU A 192 -2.96 5.86 -7.31
N MET A 193 -2.54 7.10 -7.03
CA MET A 193 -1.22 7.52 -6.56
C MET A 193 -1.29 8.23 -5.21
N PRO A 194 -1.87 7.62 -4.16
CA PRO A 194 -2.15 8.34 -2.92
C PRO A 194 -0.91 8.56 -2.05
N CYS A 195 0.16 7.78 -2.19
CA CYS A 195 1.13 7.57 -1.13
C CYS A 195 2.40 8.43 -1.28
N PRO A 196 2.75 9.31 -0.30
CA PRO A 196 3.93 10.16 -0.42
C PRO A 196 5.26 9.42 -0.60
N ILE A 197 5.43 8.24 0.02
CA ILE A 197 6.70 7.50 -0.13
C ILE A 197 6.78 6.71 -1.45
N ARG A 198 5.64 6.30 -2.01
CA ARG A 198 5.59 5.41 -3.18
C ARG A 198 5.32 6.13 -4.48
N ASP A 199 4.58 7.23 -4.41
CA ASP A 199 3.94 7.87 -5.56
C ASP A 199 4.37 9.34 -5.74
N HIS A 200 4.94 9.94 -4.69
CA HIS A 200 5.38 11.33 -4.66
C HIS A 200 6.67 11.48 -3.84
N HIS A 201 7.63 10.60 -4.10
CA HIS A 201 8.83 10.43 -3.28
C HIS A 201 9.67 11.71 -3.23
N ALA A 202 9.77 12.45 -4.34
CA ALA A 202 10.43 13.75 -4.38
C ALA A 202 9.80 14.79 -3.42
N ASP A 203 8.49 14.77 -3.24
CA ASP A 203 7.81 15.66 -2.28
C ASP A 203 8.06 15.22 -0.84
N LEU A 204 8.02 13.91 -0.58
CA LEU A 204 8.38 13.36 0.73
C LEU A 204 9.81 13.74 1.13
N ARG A 205 10.77 13.65 0.21
CA ARG A 205 12.17 14.02 0.50
C ARG A 205 12.33 15.48 0.89
N LYS A 206 11.53 16.40 0.31
CA LYS A 206 11.49 17.81 0.76
C LYS A 206 11.01 17.95 2.20
N MET A 207 9.94 17.23 2.55
CA MET A 207 9.43 17.22 3.93
C MET A 207 10.43 16.61 4.91
N ILE A 208 11.11 15.53 4.53
CA ILE A 208 12.17 14.94 5.37
C ILE A 208 13.33 15.93 5.54
N ALA A 209 13.75 16.64 4.48
CA ALA A 209 14.81 17.62 4.57
C ALA A 209 14.44 18.86 5.41
N GLU A 210 13.16 19.23 5.46
CA GLU A 210 12.68 20.38 6.24
C GLU A 210 12.55 20.07 7.74
N TYR A 211 12.03 18.89 8.09
CA TYR A 211 11.71 18.52 9.47
C TYR A 211 12.72 17.57 10.12
N GLU A 212 13.67 17.04 9.34
CA GLU A 212 14.77 16.17 9.77
C GLU A 212 14.35 15.04 10.74
N PRO A 213 13.27 14.27 10.46
CA PRO A 213 12.89 13.14 11.31
C PRO A 213 14.00 12.07 11.32
N GLU A 214 14.16 11.37 12.45
CA GLU A 214 15.16 10.32 12.56
C GLU A 214 14.78 9.09 11.72
N PRO A 215 15.71 8.52 10.94
CA PRO A 215 15.51 7.19 10.36
C PRO A 215 15.24 6.15 11.46
N SER A 216 14.28 5.25 11.20
CA SER A 216 13.87 4.25 12.21
C SER A 216 14.95 3.20 12.45
N ASP A 217 15.69 2.87 11.40
CA ASP A 217 16.83 1.95 11.44
C ASP A 217 17.92 2.35 10.43
N GLU A 218 18.99 1.56 10.38
CA GLU A 218 20.13 1.77 9.50
C GLU A 218 19.74 1.67 8.01
N SER A 219 18.86 0.74 7.65
CA SER A 219 18.42 0.59 6.26
C SER A 219 17.60 1.78 5.77
N ALA A 220 16.77 2.37 6.64
CA ALA A 220 16.09 3.63 6.35
C ALA A 220 17.08 4.79 6.16
N ARG A 221 18.16 4.82 6.95
CA ARG A 221 19.22 5.82 6.79
C ARG A 221 20.00 5.64 5.49
N GLU A 222 20.36 4.40 5.14
CA GLU A 222 21.03 4.08 3.87
C GLU A 222 20.17 4.49 2.68
N ALA A 223 18.89 4.13 2.66
CA ALA A 223 17.96 4.49 1.59
C ALA A 223 17.77 6.01 1.44
N LEU A 224 17.74 6.74 2.57
CA LEU A 224 17.64 8.20 2.55
C LEU A 224 18.85 8.88 1.89
N LEU A 225 20.04 8.29 2.02
CA LEU A 225 21.30 8.82 1.53
C LEU A 225 21.68 8.29 0.13
N ASP A 226 20.93 7.33 -0.39
CA ASP A 226 21.20 6.67 -1.68
C ASP A 226 20.55 7.45 -2.84
N PRO A 227 21.33 8.09 -3.72
CA PRO A 227 20.79 8.81 -4.87
C PRO A 227 20.15 7.89 -5.91
N ASP A 228 20.65 6.65 -6.07
CA ASP A 228 20.11 5.69 -7.04
C ASP A 228 18.74 5.19 -6.56
N TYR A 229 18.58 5.01 -5.25
CA TYR A 229 17.27 4.74 -4.64
C TYR A 229 16.29 5.89 -4.90
N ALA A 230 16.72 7.13 -4.65
CA ALA A 230 15.88 8.30 -4.84
C ALA A 230 15.44 8.47 -6.31
N GLU A 231 16.38 8.37 -7.26
CA GLU A 231 16.10 8.45 -8.70
C GLU A 231 15.18 7.31 -9.15
N GLY A 232 15.42 6.09 -8.67
CA GLY A 232 14.62 4.94 -9.04
C GLY A 232 13.17 5.00 -8.54
N MET A 233 12.94 5.55 -7.34
CA MET A 233 11.60 5.84 -6.82
C MET A 233 10.93 6.95 -7.64
N ASP A 234 11.62 8.07 -7.88
CA ASP A 234 11.06 9.20 -8.65
C ASP A 234 10.73 8.78 -10.10
N ARG A 235 11.51 7.88 -10.70
CA ARG A 235 11.21 7.30 -12.03
C ARG A 235 9.96 6.43 -11.98
N TYR A 236 9.81 5.58 -10.96
CA TYR A 236 8.62 4.76 -10.78
C TYR A 236 7.36 5.61 -10.67
N ASP A 237 7.42 6.69 -9.89
CA ASP A 237 6.34 7.68 -9.73
C ASP A 237 5.89 8.20 -11.11
N GLN A 238 6.82 8.69 -11.92
CA GLN A 238 6.55 9.28 -13.23
C GLN A 238 5.98 8.28 -14.25
N GLU A 239 6.54 7.06 -14.27
CA GLU A 239 6.06 6.00 -15.16
C GLU A 239 4.64 5.57 -14.79
N TYR A 240 4.34 5.40 -13.51
CA TYR A 240 3.00 5.04 -13.06
C TYR A 240 2.00 6.19 -13.19
N GLN A 241 2.42 7.44 -13.00
CA GLN A 241 1.60 8.61 -13.26
C GLN A 241 1.12 8.67 -14.71
N SER A 242 2.04 8.43 -15.66
CA SER A 242 1.72 8.44 -17.09
C SER A 242 0.63 7.42 -17.47
N LEU A 243 0.52 6.31 -16.73
CA LEU A 243 -0.50 5.29 -16.94
C LEU A 243 -1.80 5.59 -16.19
N SER A 244 -1.68 5.91 -14.90
CA SER A 244 -2.81 6.05 -14.00
C SER A 244 -3.57 7.36 -14.20
N ASP A 245 -2.92 8.43 -14.69
CA ASP A 245 -3.59 9.71 -14.95
C ASP A 245 -4.67 9.57 -16.03
N LEU A 246 -4.46 8.75 -17.06
CA LEU A 246 -5.49 8.53 -18.07
C LEU A 246 -6.73 7.88 -17.44
N VAL A 247 -6.52 6.87 -16.60
CA VAL A 247 -7.61 6.20 -15.87
C VAL A 247 -8.28 7.17 -14.90
N TRP A 248 -7.51 7.97 -14.17
CA TRP A 248 -8.01 8.97 -13.23
C TRP A 248 -8.95 9.97 -13.92
N GLN A 249 -8.49 10.57 -15.02
CA GLN A 249 -9.26 11.56 -15.78
C GLN A 249 -10.52 10.97 -16.40
N LEU A 250 -10.42 9.80 -17.04
CA LEU A 250 -11.53 9.22 -17.80
C LEU A 250 -12.54 8.46 -16.93
N HIS A 251 -12.11 7.86 -15.82
CA HIS A 251 -12.96 7.02 -14.98
C HIS A 251 -13.47 7.75 -13.73
N TYR A 252 -12.60 8.49 -13.04
CA TYR A 252 -12.88 9.05 -11.72
C TYR A 252 -13.25 10.54 -11.74
N LEU A 253 -12.58 11.36 -12.56
CA LEU A 253 -12.89 12.81 -12.68
C LEU A 253 -13.90 13.15 -13.78
N ARG A 254 -14.41 12.15 -14.50
CA ARG A 254 -15.43 12.38 -15.51
C ARG A 254 -16.65 13.09 -14.91
N PRO A 255 -17.33 13.97 -15.66
CA PRO A 255 -18.62 14.50 -15.24
C PRO A 255 -19.61 13.36 -15.00
N SER A 256 -20.17 13.27 -13.79
CA SER A 256 -21.26 12.35 -13.47
C SER A 256 -22.57 13.13 -13.39
N ASP A 257 -23.64 12.54 -13.94
CA ASP A 257 -25.00 12.96 -13.62
C ASP A 257 -25.26 12.63 -12.13
N PRO A 258 -25.68 13.59 -11.29
CA PRO A 258 -25.99 13.33 -9.88
C PRO A 258 -27.04 12.22 -9.66
N ASP A 259 -27.88 11.96 -10.67
CA ASP A 259 -28.90 10.91 -10.62
C ASP A 259 -28.37 9.53 -11.07
N ASP A 260 -27.15 9.44 -11.61
CA ASP A 260 -26.49 8.19 -12.00
C ASP A 260 -25.82 7.51 -10.79
N ILE A 261 -26.62 6.74 -10.06
CA ILE A 261 -26.18 5.95 -8.89
C ILE A 261 -25.57 4.59 -9.27
N GLN A 262 -25.38 4.27 -10.55
CA GLN A 262 -24.85 2.97 -10.95
C GLN A 262 -23.32 2.91 -10.84
N ILE A 263 -22.81 1.80 -10.29
CA ILE A 263 -21.39 1.48 -10.34
C ILE A 263 -21.04 1.16 -11.79
N LYS A 264 -20.40 2.09 -12.49
CA LYS A 264 -20.05 1.89 -13.90
C LYS A 264 -18.95 0.86 -14.07
N ASP A 265 -18.95 0.21 -15.23
CA ASP A 265 -17.95 -0.79 -15.59
C ASP A 265 -16.50 -0.28 -15.48
N LEU A 266 -15.58 -1.22 -15.25
CA LEU A 266 -14.17 -0.92 -15.27
C LEU A 266 -13.73 -0.51 -16.68
N PRO A 267 -12.85 0.49 -16.83
CA PRO A 267 -12.37 0.90 -18.13
C PRO A 267 -11.48 -0.19 -18.73
N ASP A 268 -11.54 -0.35 -20.05
CA ASP A 268 -10.57 -1.17 -20.76
C ASP A 268 -9.18 -0.53 -20.68
N ILE A 269 -8.24 -1.25 -20.06
CA ILE A 269 -6.85 -0.81 -19.89
C ILE A 269 -5.89 -1.54 -20.82
N SER A 270 -6.36 -2.39 -21.75
CA SER A 270 -5.51 -3.26 -22.55
C SER A 270 -4.43 -2.48 -23.31
N SER A 271 -4.79 -1.34 -23.90
CA SER A 271 -3.85 -0.46 -24.61
C SER A 271 -2.81 0.22 -23.71
N LEU A 272 -3.06 0.32 -22.41
CA LEU A 272 -2.12 0.85 -21.41
C LEU A 272 -1.15 -0.20 -20.89
N LEU A 273 -1.50 -1.48 -21.02
CA LEU A 273 -0.67 -2.60 -20.59
C LEU A 273 0.30 -3.08 -21.68
N GLU A 274 0.05 -2.72 -22.95
CA GLU A 274 0.98 -2.94 -24.04
C GLU A 274 2.26 -2.11 -23.79
N LYS A 275 3.38 -2.80 -23.56
CA LYS A 275 4.70 -2.16 -23.43
C LYS A 275 4.99 -1.38 -24.71
N LYS A 276 5.10 -0.05 -24.62
CA LYS A 276 5.72 0.77 -25.66
C LYS A 276 7.22 0.48 -25.75
#